data_AF-A0A7S4SRC5-F1
#
_entry.id   AF-A0A7S4SRC5-F1
#
_cell.length_a   1.000
_cell.length_b   1.000
_cell.length_c   1.000
_cell.angle_alpha   90.00
_cell.angle_beta   90.00
_cell.angle_gamma   90.00
#
_symmetry.space_group_name_H-M   'P 1'
#
loop_
_entity.id
_entity.type
_entity.pdbx_description
1 polymer ?
#
loop_
_entity_poly.entity_id
_entity_poly.type
_entity_poly.pdbx_seq_one_letter_code
_entity_poly.pdbx_strand_id
1 'polypeptide(L)'
;CQGGGSIGFARGKYAFSGSSTERQFLDFASAYIDASWLYNADVERTGVEGRLRLPGNKFPDHGPSSAPQGHPSCKAPNAADGRAAENLGLLHIYLLFGREHNRICGELAASNPSWMDERLYQEARMRVIALVQKVTLEEYAPNLLGVALKSQAVSYDPAVDPRINLLFATAAYRYGHSAIPGIYHVGNELVALRDMQFQTCIQMLNSDAVIEGMPSTPINAVDTQFVADVRNHLKTSFSFNSGAADLFSYGIQRGRDVGLPRYNDARQMLGLSRFATFEAMTEGTGVDPA
;
A
#
# COMPACT_ATOMS: atom_id res chain seq x y z
N CYS A 1 5.10 -35.25 3.30
CA CYS A 1 3.81 -35.61 2.65
C CYS A 1 2.80 -36.19 3.65
N GLN A 2 2.63 -35.57 4.83
CA GLN A 2 1.72 -36.12 5.86
C GLN A 2 0.26 -35.70 5.67
N GLY A 3 -0.04 -34.85 4.68
CA GLY A 3 -1.33 -34.15 4.61
C GLY A 3 -1.51 -33.19 5.78
N GLY A 4 -2.62 -32.45 5.83
CA GLY A 4 -3.00 -31.63 6.99
C GLY A 4 -2.30 -30.27 7.17
N GLY A 5 -1.31 -29.94 6.34
CA GLY A 5 -0.74 -28.58 6.30
C GLY A 5 -1.80 -27.55 5.91
N SER A 6 -1.81 -26.40 6.60
CA SER A 6 -2.73 -25.30 6.30
C SER A 6 -2.04 -23.95 6.48
N ILE A 7 -2.48 -22.97 5.69
CA ILE A 7 -2.10 -21.56 5.84
C ILE A 7 -3.29 -20.86 6.51
N GLY A 8 -3.05 -20.21 7.65
CA GLY A 8 -4.10 -19.49 8.37
C GLY A 8 -4.65 -18.33 7.54
N PHE A 9 -5.98 -18.18 7.49
CA PHE A 9 -6.66 -17.09 6.79
C PHE A 9 -7.83 -16.55 7.62
N ALA A 10 -7.85 -15.24 7.83
CA ALA A 10 -8.97 -14.56 8.48
C ALA A 10 -9.87 -13.87 7.44
N ARG A 11 -11.17 -14.13 7.55
CA ARG A 11 -12.20 -13.46 6.74
C ARG A 11 -12.21 -11.97 7.01
N GLY A 12 -12.59 -11.19 6.00
CA GLY A 12 -12.63 -9.74 6.07
C GLY A 12 -13.69 -9.30 7.06
N LYS A 13 -13.51 -8.13 7.67
CA LYS A 13 -14.58 -7.55 8.48
C LYS A 13 -15.70 -7.09 7.56
N TYR A 14 -16.93 -7.38 7.95
CA TYR A 14 -18.13 -7.06 7.18
C TYR A 14 -19.26 -6.62 8.11
N ALA A 15 -20.23 -5.93 7.54
CA ALA A 15 -21.51 -5.60 8.15
C ALA A 15 -22.67 -6.06 7.24
N PHE A 16 -23.89 -6.03 7.76
CA PHE A 16 -25.11 -6.20 6.96
C PHE A 16 -25.76 -4.83 6.80
N SER A 17 -26.32 -4.55 5.62
CA SER A 17 -27.07 -3.31 5.37
C SER A 17 -28.56 -3.56 5.57
N GLY A 18 -29.14 -2.95 6.61
CA GLY A 18 -30.56 -3.10 6.94
C GLY A 18 -30.97 -4.56 7.14
N SER A 19 -31.98 -5.01 6.39
CA SER A 19 -32.47 -6.40 6.39
C SER A 19 -31.77 -7.32 5.37
N SER A 20 -30.74 -6.83 4.67
CA SER A 20 -30.00 -7.64 3.69
C SER A 20 -29.23 -8.78 4.36
N THR A 21 -29.26 -9.95 3.74
CA THR A 21 -28.43 -11.10 4.13
C THR A 21 -27.07 -11.11 3.43
N GLU A 22 -26.80 -10.11 2.58
CA GLU A 22 -25.55 -9.95 1.87
C GLU A 22 -24.53 -9.17 2.71
N ARG A 23 -23.30 -9.68 2.74
CA ARG A 23 -22.19 -9.07 3.49
C ARG A 23 -21.65 -7.85 2.75
N GLN A 24 -21.56 -6.74 3.46
CA GLN A 24 -20.88 -5.53 3.00
C GLN A 24 -19.52 -5.44 3.68
N PHE A 25 -18.44 -5.52 2.91
CA PHE A 25 -17.08 -5.47 3.47
C PHE A 25 -16.72 -4.05 3.87
N LEU A 26 -16.05 -3.93 5.01
CA LEU A 26 -15.68 -2.65 5.58
C LEU A 26 -14.33 -2.18 5.03
N ASP A 27 -14.29 -0.94 4.57
CA ASP A 27 -13.05 -0.21 4.36
C ASP A 27 -12.67 0.52 5.65
N PHE A 28 -11.42 0.36 6.08
CA PHE A 28 -10.88 1.00 7.28
C PHE A 28 -10.00 2.21 6.94
N ALA A 29 -9.76 2.47 5.66
CA ALA A 29 -9.10 3.65 5.18
C ALA A 29 -10.12 4.64 4.59
N SER A 30 -9.69 5.89 4.44
CA SER A 30 -10.41 6.85 3.62
C SER A 30 -10.39 6.39 2.16
N ALA A 31 -11.53 6.43 1.48
CA ALA A 31 -11.60 6.14 0.04
C ALA A 31 -10.96 7.25 -0.81
N TYR A 32 -10.72 8.43 -0.23
CA TYR A 32 -10.13 9.56 -0.92
C TYR A 32 -8.60 9.42 -1.02
N ILE A 33 -8.01 9.99 -2.07
CA ILE A 33 -6.55 10.19 -2.15
C ILE A 33 -6.20 11.41 -1.30
N ASP A 34 -6.22 11.23 0.02
CA ASP A 34 -6.10 12.29 1.03
C ASP A 34 -4.91 12.10 1.98
N ALA A 35 -3.97 11.23 1.58
CA ALA A 35 -2.82 10.83 2.39
C ALA A 35 -3.22 10.38 3.81
N SER A 36 -4.39 9.77 3.99
CA SER A 36 -4.85 9.21 5.27
C SER A 36 -3.88 8.17 5.85
N TRP A 37 -3.11 7.49 5.01
CA TRP A 37 -2.02 6.61 5.46
C TRP A 37 -0.89 7.35 6.22
N LEU A 38 -0.79 8.67 6.10
CA LEU A 38 0.11 9.54 6.87
C LEU A 38 -0.62 10.33 7.98
N TYR A 39 -1.86 10.78 7.73
CA TYR A 39 -2.56 11.77 8.55
C TYR A 39 -3.82 11.25 9.27
N ASN A 40 -3.99 9.94 9.44
CA ASN A 40 -5.15 9.44 10.20
C ASN A 40 -5.08 9.82 11.68
N ALA A 41 -6.07 9.36 12.46
CA ALA A 41 -6.24 9.74 13.87
C ALA A 41 -5.03 9.41 14.78
N ASP A 42 -4.17 8.47 14.38
CA ASP A 42 -3.04 8.01 15.18
C ASP A 42 -1.74 8.79 14.89
N VAL A 43 -1.78 9.80 14.01
CA VAL A 43 -0.60 10.60 13.66
C VAL A 43 -0.07 11.38 14.87
N GLU A 44 1.20 11.16 15.21
CA GLU A 44 1.86 11.92 16.28
C GLU A 44 2.40 13.26 15.77
N ARG A 45 1.99 14.35 16.41
CA ARG A 45 2.48 15.72 16.16
C ARG A 45 3.37 16.19 17.31
N THR A 46 4.25 17.15 17.03
CA THR A 46 5.07 17.80 18.07
C THR A 46 4.28 18.83 18.87
N GLY A 47 3.18 19.36 18.30
CA GLY A 47 2.47 20.53 18.83
C GLY A 47 3.26 21.83 18.70
N VAL A 48 4.33 21.82 17.91
CA VAL A 48 5.22 22.96 17.66
C VAL A 48 5.43 23.10 16.16
N GLU A 49 5.17 24.30 15.64
CA GLU A 49 5.35 24.68 14.24
C GLU A 49 4.60 23.79 13.23
N GLY A 50 3.52 23.14 13.65
CA GLY A 50 2.70 22.26 12.83
C GLY A 50 3.37 20.96 12.45
N ARG A 51 4.46 20.55 13.11
CA ARG A 51 5.30 19.43 12.67
C ARG A 51 4.77 18.07 13.11
N LEU A 52 5.01 17.06 12.28
CA LEU A 52 4.93 15.65 12.65
C LEU A 52 6.10 15.27 13.56
N ARG A 53 5.83 14.40 14.52
CA ARG A 53 6.84 13.89 15.45
C ARG A 53 7.68 12.80 14.77
N LEU A 54 8.85 13.18 14.28
CA LEU A 54 9.79 12.26 13.61
C LEU A 54 11.17 12.27 14.29
N PRO A 55 11.32 11.69 15.50
CA PRO A 55 12.57 11.76 16.25
C PRO A 55 13.70 11.06 15.49
N GLY A 56 14.80 11.75 15.22
CA GLY A 56 15.91 11.19 14.44
C GLY A 56 15.50 10.77 13.01
N ASN A 57 14.51 11.46 12.42
CA ASN A 57 13.98 11.17 11.08
C ASN A 57 13.35 9.78 10.90
N LYS A 58 12.85 9.17 11.99
CA LYS A 58 12.01 7.96 11.98
C LYS A 58 10.63 8.22 12.58
N PHE A 59 9.67 7.32 12.35
CA PHE A 59 8.41 7.35 13.08
C PHE A 59 8.68 7.04 14.56
N PRO A 60 7.84 7.54 15.49
CA PRO A 60 7.91 7.14 16.89
C PRO A 60 7.76 5.62 17.00
N ASP A 61 8.34 5.03 18.04
CA ASP A 61 8.18 3.61 18.28
C ASP A 61 6.84 3.35 18.97
N HIS A 62 6.09 2.33 18.54
CA HIS A 62 5.00 1.78 19.34
C HIS A 62 5.54 1.22 20.67
N GLY A 63 4.65 1.02 21.66
CA GLY A 63 4.99 0.47 22.97
C GLY A 63 5.73 -0.88 22.91
N PRO A 64 6.37 -1.31 24.01
CA PRO A 64 7.32 -2.44 24.06
C PRO A 64 6.77 -3.81 23.59
N SER A 65 5.45 -3.97 23.44
CA SER A 65 4.78 -5.21 23.00
C SER A 65 4.55 -5.32 21.48
N SER A 66 5.05 -4.37 20.68
CA SER A 66 4.71 -4.23 19.25
C SER A 66 5.79 -4.69 18.27
N ALA A 67 6.92 -5.22 18.75
CA ALA A 67 8.05 -5.64 17.93
C ALA A 67 7.63 -6.69 16.89
N PRO A 68 7.70 -6.40 15.57
CA PRO A 68 7.58 -7.45 14.57
C PRO A 68 8.74 -8.44 14.79
N GLN A 69 8.45 -9.73 14.77
CA GLN A 69 9.45 -10.81 14.91
C GLN A 69 10.06 -10.98 16.31
N GLY A 70 9.54 -10.30 17.34
CA GLY A 70 9.98 -10.52 18.74
C GLY A 70 11.43 -10.10 19.03
N HIS A 71 12.07 -9.32 18.15
CA HIS A 71 13.42 -8.83 18.37
C HIS A 71 13.40 -7.76 19.49
N PRO A 72 14.04 -7.98 20.65
CA PRO A 72 13.84 -7.14 21.84
C PRO A 72 14.21 -5.65 21.67
N SER A 73 15.06 -5.33 20.70
CA SER A 73 15.48 -3.96 20.40
C SER A 73 14.74 -3.30 19.23
N CYS A 74 13.89 -4.02 18.49
CA CYS A 74 13.20 -3.51 17.30
C CYS A 74 11.75 -3.22 17.65
N LYS A 75 11.31 -1.96 17.54
CA LYS A 75 9.91 -1.60 17.80
C LYS A 75 9.20 -1.34 16.48
N ALA A 76 7.89 -1.59 16.42
CA ALA A 76 7.12 -1.21 15.24
C ALA A 76 7.05 0.32 15.11
N PRO A 77 7.12 0.88 13.90
CA PRO A 77 6.84 2.29 13.69
C PRO A 77 5.38 2.58 14.04
N ASN A 78 5.17 3.61 14.87
CA ASN A 78 3.86 4.23 15.07
C ASN A 78 3.57 5.17 13.90
N ALA A 79 3.29 4.58 12.74
CA ALA A 79 2.77 5.28 11.58
C ALA A 79 1.23 5.21 11.60
N ALA A 80 0.60 6.17 10.93
CA ALA A 80 -0.84 6.23 10.77
C ALA A 80 -1.41 4.91 10.20
N ASP A 81 -0.89 4.42 9.08
CA ASP A 81 -1.24 3.07 8.61
C ASP A 81 -0.44 1.98 9.35
N GLY A 82 -1.14 1.08 10.04
CA GLY A 82 -0.53 -0.02 10.79
C GLY A 82 0.24 -1.06 9.96
N ARG A 83 0.22 -0.95 8.62
CA ARG A 83 0.99 -1.79 7.69
C ARG A 83 2.21 -1.07 7.12
N ALA A 84 2.51 0.16 7.55
CA ALA A 84 3.68 0.90 7.07
C ALA A 84 5.00 0.09 7.21
N ALA A 85 5.06 -0.85 8.16
CA ALA A 85 6.20 -1.72 8.40
C ALA A 85 6.26 -2.99 7.53
N GLU A 86 5.33 -3.24 6.60
CA GLU A 86 5.29 -4.48 5.81
C GLU A 86 6.62 -4.75 5.11
N ASN A 87 7.23 -3.73 4.51
CA ASN A 87 8.58 -3.78 3.98
C ASN A 87 9.27 -2.42 4.10
N LEU A 88 10.60 -2.42 4.02
CA LEU A 88 11.40 -1.21 4.15
C LEU A 88 11.09 -0.14 3.10
N GLY A 89 10.88 -0.49 1.84
CA GLY A 89 10.58 0.49 0.79
C GLY A 89 9.31 1.28 1.11
N LEU A 90 8.24 0.58 1.51
CA LEU A 90 6.98 1.22 1.91
C LEU A 90 7.17 2.17 3.09
N LEU A 91 7.85 1.72 4.15
CA LEU A 91 8.11 2.53 5.33
C LEU A 91 8.87 3.82 5.01
N HIS A 92 9.84 3.73 4.10
CA HIS A 92 10.64 4.88 3.69
C HIS A 92 9.85 5.86 2.82
N ILE A 93 8.91 5.40 1.98
CA ILE A 93 7.98 6.30 1.29
C ILE A 93 7.13 7.08 2.30
N TYR A 94 6.65 6.43 3.36
CA TYR A 94 5.90 7.12 4.41
C TYR A 94 6.75 8.17 5.12
N LEU A 95 8.01 7.84 5.45
CA LEU A 95 8.97 8.77 6.04
C LEU A 95 9.29 9.94 5.11
N LEU A 96 9.43 9.71 3.81
CA LEU A 96 9.72 10.74 2.82
C LEU A 96 8.62 11.82 2.83
N PHE A 97 7.35 11.42 2.80
CA PHE A 97 6.23 12.37 2.87
C PHE A 97 6.09 13.03 4.25
N GLY A 98 6.42 12.32 5.34
CA GLY A 98 6.49 12.92 6.67
C GLY A 98 7.58 13.99 6.79
N ARG A 99 8.76 13.75 6.19
CA ARG A 99 9.84 14.74 6.08
C ARG A 99 9.43 15.92 5.22
N GLU A 100 8.76 15.66 4.09
CA GLU A 100 8.25 16.73 3.22
C GLU A 100 7.24 17.63 3.92
N HIS A 101 6.31 17.05 4.69
CA HIS A 101 5.40 17.82 5.54
C HIS A 101 6.19 18.75 6.48
N ASN A 102 7.18 18.22 7.20
CA ASN A 102 7.98 19.01 8.13
C ASN A 102 8.85 20.08 7.44
N ARG A 103 9.29 19.83 6.20
CA ARG A 103 10.00 20.82 5.36
C ARG A 103 9.06 21.97 5.00
N ILE A 104 7.84 21.67 4.54
CA ILE A 104 6.82 22.65 4.20
C ILE A 104 6.41 23.47 5.44
N CYS A 105 6.25 22.84 6.61
CA CYS A 105 5.98 23.55 7.87
C CYS A 105 7.05 24.61 8.17
N GLY A 106 8.33 24.28 7.98
CA GLY A 106 9.44 25.23 8.16
C GLY A 106 9.37 26.42 7.19
N GLU A 107 9.06 26.17 5.92
CA GLU A 107 8.86 27.24 4.93
C GLU A 107 7.67 28.14 5.27
N LEU A 108 6.56 27.55 5.70
CA LEU A 108 5.35 28.26 6.07
C LEU A 108 5.57 29.11 7.33
N ALA A 109 6.26 28.58 8.35
CA ALA A 109 6.58 29.30 9.57
C ALA A 109 7.50 30.50 9.29
N ALA A 110 8.50 30.33 8.44
CA ALA A 110 9.42 31.41 8.05
C ALA A 110 8.70 32.52 7.25
N SER A 111 7.79 32.16 6.35
CA SER A 111 7.04 33.12 5.53
C SER A 111 5.82 33.73 6.24
N ASN A 112 5.30 33.08 7.29
CA ASN A 112 4.12 33.52 8.02
C ASN A 112 4.37 33.47 9.55
N PRO A 113 5.15 34.42 10.12
CA PRO A 113 5.55 34.37 11.53
C PRO A 113 4.40 34.44 12.55
N SER A 114 3.20 34.88 12.13
CA SER A 114 2.01 34.96 12.98
C SER A 114 1.18 33.68 12.98
N TRP A 115 1.50 32.69 12.15
CA TRP A 115 0.73 31.45 12.08
C TRP A 115 1.05 30.51 13.24
N MET A 116 0.00 30.03 13.90
CA MET A 116 0.09 29.09 15.02
C MET A 116 0.21 27.63 14.51
N ASP A 117 0.59 26.72 15.41
CA ASP A 117 0.82 25.28 15.13
C ASP A 117 -0.27 24.65 14.24
N GLU A 118 -1.55 24.82 14.59
CA GLU A 118 -2.64 24.19 13.84
C GLU A 118 -2.78 24.72 12.42
N ARG A 119 -2.56 26.03 12.22
CA ARG A 119 -2.62 26.63 10.89
C ARG A 119 -1.49 26.10 10.01
N LEU A 120 -0.27 26.02 10.57
CA LEU A 120 0.90 25.47 9.86
C LEU A 120 0.67 24.01 9.47
N TYR A 121 0.17 23.19 10.41
CA TYR A 121 -0.12 21.78 10.17
C TYR A 121 -1.13 21.57 9.04
N GLN A 122 -2.29 22.27 9.07
CA GLN A 122 -3.33 22.07 8.06
C GLN A 122 -2.89 22.56 6.67
N GLU A 123 -2.13 23.65 6.60
CA GLU A 123 -1.60 24.17 5.33
C GLU A 123 -0.52 23.25 4.74
N ALA A 124 0.38 22.71 5.58
CA ALA A 124 1.35 21.72 5.13
C ALA A 124 0.68 20.41 4.71
N ARG A 125 -0.30 19.93 5.48
CA ARG A 125 -1.12 18.75 5.16
C ARG A 125 -1.83 18.93 3.81
N MET A 126 -2.46 20.07 3.57
CA MET A 126 -3.14 20.36 2.30
C MET A 126 -2.18 20.25 1.10
N ARG A 127 -0.97 20.82 1.24
CA ARG A 127 0.06 20.77 0.18
C ARG A 127 0.56 19.34 -0.07
N VAL A 128 0.79 18.55 0.97
CA VAL A 128 1.19 17.15 0.84
C VAL A 128 0.07 16.31 0.20
N ILE A 129 -1.19 16.53 0.58
CA ILE A 129 -2.33 15.86 -0.07
C ILE A 129 -2.36 16.17 -1.57
N ALA A 130 -2.20 17.44 -1.94
CA ALA A 130 -2.14 17.85 -3.34
C ALA A 130 -0.96 17.19 -4.08
N LEU A 131 0.21 17.08 -3.44
CA LEU A 131 1.37 16.40 -4.00
C LEU A 131 1.10 14.90 -4.24
N VAL A 132 0.50 14.21 -3.27
CA VAL A 132 0.13 12.79 -3.40
C VAL A 132 -0.87 12.58 -4.53
N GLN A 133 -1.88 13.44 -4.62
CA GLN A 133 -2.87 13.40 -5.71
C GLN A 133 -2.21 13.62 -7.08
N LYS A 134 -1.32 14.61 -7.18
CA LYS A 134 -0.58 14.92 -8.41
C LYS A 134 0.28 13.74 -8.86
N VAL A 135 1.13 13.22 -7.99
CA VAL A 135 2.00 12.06 -8.30
C VAL A 135 1.15 10.85 -8.69
N THR A 136 0.03 10.60 -8.00
CA THR A 136 -0.83 9.45 -8.28
C THR A 136 -1.54 9.59 -9.64
N LEU A 137 -2.16 10.73 -9.91
CA LEU A 137 -3.08 10.90 -11.04
C LEU A 137 -2.40 11.44 -12.31
N GLU A 138 -1.29 12.16 -12.18
CA GLU A 138 -0.58 12.75 -13.32
C GLU A 138 0.66 11.95 -13.74
N GLU A 139 1.25 11.18 -12.83
CA GLU A 139 2.50 10.46 -13.10
C GLU A 139 2.26 8.94 -13.04
N TYR A 140 1.84 8.40 -11.91
CA TYR A 140 1.72 6.97 -11.72
C TYR A 140 0.62 6.32 -12.57
N ALA A 141 -0.63 6.77 -12.42
CA ALA A 141 -1.76 6.14 -13.10
C ALA A 141 -1.68 6.24 -14.64
N PRO A 142 -1.26 7.38 -15.24
CA PRO A 142 -1.07 7.44 -16.69
C PRO A 142 0.02 6.50 -17.21
N ASN A 143 1.15 6.39 -16.50
CA ASN A 143 2.22 5.47 -16.87
C ASN A 143 1.78 4.00 -16.75
N LEU A 144 0.99 3.68 -15.72
CA LEU A 144 0.45 2.34 -15.52
C LEU A 144 -0.56 1.96 -16.62
N LEU A 145 -1.48 2.86 -16.94
CA LEU A 145 -2.58 2.59 -17.87
C LEU A 145 -2.17 2.76 -19.34
N GLY A 146 -1.03 3.38 -19.60
CA GLY A 146 -0.58 3.74 -20.96
C GLY A 146 -1.44 4.82 -21.62
N VAL A 147 -2.27 5.54 -20.85
CA VAL A 147 -3.17 6.58 -21.33
C VAL A 147 -3.14 7.79 -20.41
N ALA A 148 -3.09 9.00 -20.99
CA ALA A 148 -3.16 10.23 -20.21
C ALA A 148 -4.56 10.40 -19.61
N LEU A 149 -4.65 10.47 -18.27
CA LEU A 149 -5.90 10.79 -17.56
C LEU A 149 -6.26 12.28 -17.68
N LYS A 150 -5.27 13.13 -17.98
CA LYS A 150 -5.35 14.60 -17.96
C LYS A 150 -6.12 15.24 -19.12
N SER A 151 -6.63 14.46 -20.08
CA SER A 151 -7.29 15.01 -21.26
C SER A 151 -8.72 15.53 -21.00
N GLN A 152 -9.22 15.47 -19.76
CA GLN A 152 -10.58 15.88 -19.43
C GLN A 152 -10.58 16.93 -18.32
N ALA A 153 -11.27 18.05 -18.55
CA ALA A 153 -11.59 19.00 -17.50
C ALA A 153 -12.58 18.32 -16.54
N VAL A 154 -12.10 17.88 -15.37
CA VAL A 154 -12.93 17.26 -14.34
C VAL A 154 -13.37 18.33 -13.36
N SER A 155 -14.68 18.53 -13.19
CA SER A 155 -15.26 19.31 -12.11
C SER A 155 -15.70 18.40 -10.98
N TYR A 156 -15.71 18.91 -9.74
CA TYR A 156 -16.34 18.19 -8.64
C TYR A 156 -17.82 17.94 -8.94
N ASP A 157 -18.24 16.69 -8.81
CA ASP A 157 -19.63 16.27 -8.92
C ASP A 157 -20.05 15.57 -7.62
N PRO A 158 -20.95 16.17 -6.80
CA PRO A 158 -21.40 15.58 -5.55
C PRO A 158 -22.25 14.31 -5.74
N ALA A 159 -22.71 14.01 -6.95
CA ALA A 159 -23.46 12.79 -7.25
C ALA A 159 -22.56 11.57 -7.47
N VAL A 160 -21.24 11.76 -7.65
CA VAL A 160 -20.29 10.66 -7.81
C VAL A 160 -20.05 9.98 -6.47
N ASP A 161 -20.21 8.66 -6.44
CA ASP A 161 -19.87 7.82 -5.29
C ASP A 161 -18.35 7.52 -5.29
N PRO A 162 -17.58 8.04 -4.32
CA PRO A 162 -16.13 7.88 -4.31
C PRO A 162 -15.69 6.58 -3.63
N ARG A 163 -16.62 5.74 -3.17
CA ARG A 163 -16.27 4.51 -2.45
C ARG A 163 -15.46 3.57 -3.33
N ILE A 164 -14.51 2.87 -2.71
CA ILE A 164 -13.67 1.91 -3.40
C ILE A 164 -14.49 0.72 -3.89
N ASN A 165 -14.40 0.42 -5.18
CA ASN A 165 -15.03 -0.75 -5.77
C ASN A 165 -14.34 -2.05 -5.28
N LEU A 166 -15.12 -3.07 -4.94
CA LEU A 166 -14.61 -4.32 -4.41
C LEU A 166 -13.71 -5.09 -5.40
N LEU A 167 -14.05 -5.07 -6.69
CA LEU A 167 -13.22 -5.66 -7.75
C LEU A 167 -11.90 -4.92 -7.90
N PHE A 168 -11.91 -3.59 -7.75
CA PHE A 168 -10.70 -2.78 -7.74
C PHE A 168 -9.78 -3.17 -6.57
N ALA A 169 -10.28 -3.14 -5.33
CA ALA A 169 -9.47 -3.42 -4.13
C ALA A 169 -9.00 -4.89 -4.02
N THR A 170 -9.78 -5.83 -4.54
CA THR A 170 -9.54 -7.26 -4.33
C THR A 170 -8.89 -7.96 -5.52
N ALA A 171 -9.07 -7.45 -6.74
CA ALA A 171 -8.49 -8.05 -7.95
C ALA A 171 -7.62 -7.06 -8.72
N ALA A 172 -8.19 -5.97 -9.24
CA ALA A 172 -7.50 -5.13 -10.23
C ALA A 172 -6.24 -4.46 -9.66
N TYR A 173 -6.34 -3.79 -8.51
CA TYR A 173 -5.22 -3.07 -7.89
C TYR A 173 -4.20 -4.00 -7.19
N ARG A 174 -4.41 -5.32 -7.25
CA ARG A 174 -3.45 -6.32 -6.79
C ARG A 174 -2.47 -6.77 -7.87
N TYR A 175 -2.57 -6.22 -9.09
CA TYR A 175 -1.63 -6.48 -10.18
C TYR A 175 -0.17 -6.31 -9.72
N GLY A 176 0.08 -5.32 -8.86
CA GLY A 176 1.40 -4.97 -8.36
C GLY A 176 2.12 -6.10 -7.63
N HIS A 177 1.41 -7.12 -7.11
CA HIS A 177 2.06 -8.25 -6.44
C HIS A 177 2.91 -9.13 -7.38
N SER A 178 2.56 -9.20 -8.67
CA SER A 178 3.39 -9.89 -9.69
C SER A 178 4.61 -9.06 -10.08
N ALA A 179 4.47 -7.72 -10.07
CA ALA A 179 5.54 -6.78 -10.38
C ALA A 179 6.60 -6.62 -9.27
N ILE A 180 6.39 -7.23 -8.09
CA ILE A 180 7.34 -7.12 -6.97
C ILE A 180 8.68 -7.78 -7.33
N PRO A 181 9.81 -7.05 -7.32
CA PRO A 181 11.13 -7.64 -7.49
C PRO A 181 11.55 -8.44 -6.25
N GLY A 182 12.35 -9.48 -6.46
CA GLY A 182 12.88 -10.32 -5.37
C GLY A 182 14.12 -9.73 -4.69
N ILE A 183 14.78 -8.78 -5.35
CA ILE A 183 16.04 -8.16 -4.90
C ILE A 183 15.92 -6.66 -5.11
N TYR A 184 16.34 -5.88 -4.11
CA TYR A 184 16.34 -4.42 -4.13
C TYR A 184 17.76 -3.88 -3.98
N HIS A 185 18.03 -2.77 -4.65
CA HIS A 185 19.19 -1.94 -4.35
C HIS A 185 18.98 -1.20 -3.03
N VAL A 186 19.94 -1.29 -2.11
CA VAL A 186 19.99 -0.51 -0.87
C VAL A 186 21.41 0.06 -0.76
N GLY A 187 21.59 1.28 -1.27
CA GLY A 187 22.92 1.87 -1.44
C GLY A 187 23.73 1.04 -2.44
N ASN A 188 24.90 0.55 -2.03
CA ASN A 188 25.76 -0.30 -2.86
C ASN A 188 25.46 -1.80 -2.74
N GLU A 189 24.49 -2.19 -1.92
CA GLU A 189 24.18 -3.59 -1.63
C GLU A 189 22.92 -4.05 -2.37
N LEU A 190 22.86 -5.36 -2.63
CA LEU A 190 21.67 -6.04 -3.12
C LEU A 190 21.03 -6.83 -1.97
N VAL A 191 19.78 -6.50 -1.64
CA VAL A 191 19.06 -7.09 -0.49
C VAL A 191 17.84 -7.84 -0.99
N ALA A 192 17.66 -9.09 -0.53
CA ALA A 192 16.47 -9.87 -0.86
C ALA A 192 15.22 -9.30 -0.17
N LEU A 193 14.07 -9.34 -0.84
CA LEU A 193 12.82 -8.82 -0.28
C LEU A 193 12.45 -9.51 1.04
N ARG A 194 12.65 -10.83 1.15
CA ARG A 194 12.40 -11.60 2.38
C ARG A 194 13.14 -11.02 3.60
N ASP A 195 14.28 -10.40 3.35
CA ASP A 195 15.13 -9.79 4.37
C ASP A 195 14.75 -8.35 4.64
N MET A 196 13.92 -7.72 3.81
CA MET A 196 13.35 -6.37 4.01
C MET A 196 11.96 -6.39 4.67
N GLN A 197 11.28 -7.54 4.68
CA GLN A 197 9.93 -7.68 5.25
C GLN A 197 9.95 -7.53 6.78
N PHE A 198 9.11 -6.63 7.31
CA PHE A 198 8.96 -6.36 8.75
C PHE A 198 10.28 -6.06 9.49
N GLN A 199 11.30 -5.52 8.82
CA GLN A 199 12.57 -5.13 9.45
C GLN A 199 12.49 -3.74 10.07
N THR A 200 11.92 -3.61 11.25
CA THR A 200 11.73 -2.28 11.83
C THR A 200 12.97 -1.70 12.53
N CYS A 201 14.00 -2.51 12.81
CA CYS A 201 15.34 -2.03 13.20
C CYS A 201 15.98 -1.13 12.15
N ILE A 202 15.72 -1.43 10.87
CA ILE A 202 16.37 -0.78 9.74
C ILE A 202 15.74 0.59 9.42
N GLN A 203 14.66 1.00 10.11
CA GLN A 203 14.22 2.42 10.11
C GLN A 203 15.37 3.41 10.36
N MET A 204 16.41 2.96 11.07
CA MET A 204 17.57 3.75 11.44
C MET A 204 18.78 3.54 10.52
N LEU A 205 18.77 2.53 9.65
CA LEU A 205 19.89 2.23 8.76
C LEU A 205 19.60 2.77 7.37
N ASN A 206 20.18 3.94 7.11
CA ASN A 206 20.35 4.55 5.79
C ASN A 206 19.04 4.67 4.99
N SER A 207 18.11 5.48 5.51
CA SER A 207 16.85 5.81 4.83
C SER A 207 17.04 6.25 3.40
N ASP A 208 18.15 6.94 3.16
CA ASP A 208 18.45 7.58 1.90
C ASP A 208 18.91 6.51 0.92
N ALA A 209 19.73 5.53 1.33
CA ALA A 209 20.10 4.38 0.50
C ALA A 209 18.93 3.52 0.04
N VAL A 210 17.89 3.35 0.87
CA VAL A 210 16.66 2.63 0.46
C VAL A 210 15.92 3.46 -0.59
N ILE A 211 15.68 4.74 -0.33
CA ILE A 211 14.97 5.64 -1.25
C ILE A 211 15.71 5.81 -2.58
N GLU A 212 17.03 5.96 -2.55
CA GLU A 212 17.89 6.10 -3.74
C GLU A 212 17.98 4.79 -4.55
N GLY A 213 17.90 3.64 -3.88
CA GLY A 213 17.95 2.34 -4.52
C GLY A 213 16.63 1.93 -5.19
N MET A 214 15.49 2.42 -4.70
CA MET A 214 14.16 2.08 -5.25
C MET A 214 14.01 2.42 -6.75
N PRO A 215 14.35 3.63 -7.24
CA PRO A 215 14.33 3.93 -8.68
C PRO A 215 15.29 3.10 -9.52
N SER A 216 16.35 2.57 -8.91
CA SER A 216 17.37 1.75 -9.59
C SER A 216 17.01 0.26 -9.63
N THR A 217 15.96 -0.15 -8.93
CA THR A 217 15.49 -1.54 -8.89
C THR A 217 14.36 -1.72 -9.92
N PRO A 218 14.58 -2.46 -11.01
CA PRO A 218 13.52 -2.75 -11.98
C PRO A 218 12.41 -3.57 -11.33
N ILE A 219 11.16 -3.25 -11.66
CA ILE A 219 10.01 -4.08 -11.31
C ILE A 219 9.94 -5.31 -12.24
N ASN A 220 9.32 -6.38 -11.76
CA ASN A 220 8.99 -7.53 -12.60
C ASN A 220 7.85 -7.20 -13.57
N ALA A 221 7.70 -8.01 -14.60
CA ALA A 221 6.54 -7.97 -15.48
C ALA A 221 5.25 -8.27 -14.69
N VAL A 222 4.13 -7.70 -15.15
CA VAL A 222 2.81 -8.00 -14.60
C VAL A 222 2.27 -9.23 -15.30
N ASP A 223 2.43 -10.40 -14.68
CA ASP A 223 2.06 -11.70 -15.25
C ASP A 223 1.58 -12.70 -14.17
N THR A 224 1.56 -13.99 -14.51
CA THR A 224 1.11 -15.08 -13.62
C THR A 224 2.20 -15.55 -12.65
N GLN A 225 3.41 -14.99 -12.73
CA GLN A 225 4.56 -15.34 -11.92
C GLN A 225 4.69 -14.43 -10.70
N PHE A 226 5.18 -15.02 -9.61
CA PHE A 226 5.39 -14.35 -8.34
C PHE A 226 6.74 -14.79 -7.81
N VAL A 227 7.52 -13.83 -7.30
CA VAL A 227 8.80 -14.16 -6.66
C VAL A 227 8.57 -15.01 -5.40
N ALA A 228 9.51 -15.93 -5.12
CA ALA A 228 9.43 -16.82 -3.97
C ALA A 228 9.28 -16.08 -2.64
N ASP A 229 9.76 -14.84 -2.55
CA ASP A 229 9.75 -14.03 -1.34
C ASP A 229 8.34 -13.61 -0.90
N VAL A 230 7.38 -13.55 -1.83
CA VAL A 230 5.96 -13.30 -1.52
C VAL A 230 5.07 -14.54 -1.67
N ARG A 231 5.55 -15.56 -2.38
CA ARG A 231 4.80 -16.81 -2.60
C ARG A 231 5.10 -17.90 -1.57
N ASN A 232 6.36 -18.05 -1.17
CA ASN A 232 6.84 -19.17 -0.33
C ASN A 232 7.49 -18.71 0.98
N HIS A 233 7.81 -17.42 1.10
CA HIS A 233 8.50 -16.84 2.26
C HIS A 233 7.83 -15.56 2.79
N LEU A 234 6.54 -15.36 2.48
CA LEU A 234 5.81 -14.20 2.95
C LEU A 234 5.75 -14.22 4.48
N LYS A 235 6.29 -13.18 5.10
CA LYS A 235 6.06 -12.85 6.51
C LYS A 235 4.74 -12.10 6.62
N THR A 236 3.97 -12.39 7.66
CA THR A 236 2.75 -11.62 7.98
C THR A 236 2.66 -11.42 9.48
N SER A 237 1.81 -10.49 9.91
CA SER A 237 1.45 -10.30 11.32
C SER A 237 0.75 -11.52 11.96
N PHE A 238 0.44 -12.59 11.19
CA PHE A 238 -0.18 -13.83 11.67
C PHE A 238 0.71 -15.06 11.50
N SER A 239 1.78 -14.96 10.70
CA SER A 239 2.71 -16.06 10.38
C SER A 239 3.81 -16.22 11.43
N PHE A 240 3.72 -15.51 12.57
CA PHE A 240 4.75 -15.52 13.60
C PHE A 240 5.02 -16.91 14.21
N ASN A 241 4.08 -17.87 14.10
CA ASN A 241 4.20 -19.21 14.70
C ASN A 241 3.82 -20.39 13.78
N SER A 242 3.40 -20.17 12.52
CA SER A 242 2.71 -21.20 11.71
C SER A 242 3.33 -21.50 10.32
N GLY A 243 4.53 -20.99 10.04
CA GLY A 243 5.21 -21.19 8.77
C GLY A 243 4.94 -20.06 7.76
N ALA A 244 5.66 -20.10 6.64
CA ALA A 244 5.56 -19.06 5.62
C ALA A 244 4.16 -19.00 4.99
N ALA A 245 3.67 -17.78 4.76
CA ALA A 245 2.43 -17.55 4.03
C ALA A 245 2.67 -17.49 2.51
N ASP A 246 1.57 -17.46 1.76
CA ASP A 246 1.54 -17.32 0.30
C ASP A 246 0.60 -16.18 -0.09
N LEU A 247 1.16 -15.09 -0.60
CA LEU A 247 0.41 -13.90 -1.00
C LEU A 247 -0.56 -14.18 -2.15
N PHE A 248 -0.20 -15.08 -3.06
CA PHE A 248 -1.04 -15.47 -4.19
C PHE A 248 -2.25 -16.26 -3.70
N SER A 249 -2.01 -17.26 -2.85
CA SER A 249 -3.09 -18.02 -2.21
C SER A 249 -4.01 -17.12 -1.38
N TYR A 250 -3.47 -16.10 -0.69
CA TYR A 250 -4.28 -15.08 -0.01
C TYR A 250 -5.08 -14.19 -0.94
N GLY A 251 -4.55 -13.83 -2.11
CA GLY A 251 -5.30 -13.13 -3.15
C GLY A 251 -6.53 -13.92 -3.59
N ILE A 252 -6.34 -15.20 -3.91
CA ILE A 252 -7.44 -16.10 -4.31
C ILE A 252 -8.46 -16.26 -3.18
N GLN A 253 -8.00 -16.55 -1.96
CA GLN A 253 -8.88 -16.75 -0.82
C GLN A 253 -9.63 -15.47 -0.44
N ARG A 254 -9.01 -14.29 -0.57
CA ARG A 254 -9.70 -13.00 -0.38
C ARG A 254 -10.77 -12.79 -1.45
N GLY A 255 -10.47 -13.07 -2.72
CA GLY A 255 -11.45 -12.99 -3.81
C GLY A 255 -12.67 -13.86 -3.57
N ARG A 256 -12.47 -15.09 -3.08
CA ARG A 256 -13.56 -16.01 -2.68
C ARG A 256 -14.31 -15.53 -1.45
N ASP A 257 -13.60 -15.02 -0.44
CA ASP A 257 -14.19 -14.51 0.81
C ASP A 257 -15.16 -13.36 0.54
N VAL A 258 -14.76 -12.43 -0.33
CA VAL A 258 -15.58 -11.26 -0.67
C VAL A 258 -16.62 -11.53 -1.76
N GLY A 259 -16.65 -12.74 -2.32
CA GLY A 259 -17.63 -13.12 -3.33
C GLY A 259 -17.42 -12.42 -4.68
N LEU A 260 -16.16 -12.27 -5.14
CA LEU A 260 -15.91 -11.71 -6.46
C LEU A 260 -16.62 -12.52 -7.56
N PRO A 261 -17.13 -11.83 -8.61
CA PRO A 261 -17.73 -12.51 -9.76
C PRO A 261 -16.71 -13.40 -10.48
N ARG A 262 -17.21 -14.36 -11.26
CA ARG A 262 -16.34 -15.13 -12.17
C ARG A 262 -15.77 -14.20 -13.24
N TYR A 263 -14.63 -14.59 -13.82
CA TYR A 263 -13.90 -13.74 -14.77
C TYR A 263 -14.77 -13.19 -15.91
N ASN A 264 -15.52 -14.06 -16.62
CA ASN A 264 -16.39 -13.63 -17.71
C ASN A 264 -17.60 -12.81 -17.24
N ASP A 265 -18.08 -13.02 -16.02
CA ASP A 265 -19.18 -12.21 -15.45
C ASP A 265 -18.66 -10.80 -15.11
N ALA A 266 -17.47 -10.70 -14.53
CA ALA A 266 -16.77 -9.44 -14.29
C ALA A 266 -16.54 -8.66 -15.59
N ARG A 267 -16.13 -9.35 -16.67
CA ARG A 267 -15.97 -8.74 -18.00
C ARG A 267 -17.27 -8.12 -18.49
N GLN A 268 -18.39 -8.83 -18.41
CA GLN A 268 -19.68 -8.29 -18.83
C GLN A 268 -20.15 -7.12 -17.94
N MET A 269 -19.90 -7.18 -16.63
CA MET A 269 -20.17 -6.05 -15.72
C MET A 269 -19.39 -4.78 -16.12
N LEU A 270 -18.21 -4.95 -16.73
CA LEU A 270 -17.38 -3.86 -17.25
C LEU A 270 -17.65 -3.52 -18.72
N GLY A 271 -18.70 -4.11 -19.33
CA GLY A 271 -19.06 -3.88 -20.74
C GLY A 271 -18.17 -4.60 -21.76
N LEU A 272 -17.37 -5.57 -21.33
CA LEU A 272 -16.47 -6.36 -22.19
C LEU A 272 -17.12 -7.70 -22.62
N SER A 273 -16.75 -8.19 -23.79
CA SER A 273 -17.20 -9.49 -24.31
C SER A 273 -16.63 -10.66 -23.50
N ARG A 274 -17.41 -11.73 -23.33
CA ARG A 274 -16.93 -12.99 -22.73
C ARG A 274 -15.90 -13.65 -23.65
N PHE A 275 -14.91 -14.33 -23.08
CA PHE A 275 -14.09 -15.26 -23.83
C PHE A 275 -14.76 -16.62 -23.92
N ALA A 276 -14.67 -17.25 -25.09
CA ALA A 276 -15.22 -18.57 -25.35
C ALA A 276 -14.24 -19.71 -25.01
N THR A 277 -12.93 -19.43 -25.06
CA THR A 277 -11.87 -20.41 -24.80
C THR A 277 -10.74 -19.78 -23.97
N PHE A 278 -9.86 -20.61 -23.41
CA PHE A 278 -8.71 -20.14 -22.63
C PHE A 278 -7.65 -19.48 -23.51
N GLU A 279 -7.45 -19.96 -24.73
CA GLU A 279 -6.50 -19.40 -25.70
C GLU A 279 -6.87 -17.97 -26.08
N ALA A 280 -8.18 -17.70 -26.23
CA ALA A 280 -8.65 -16.34 -26.49
C ALA A 280 -8.35 -15.37 -25.33
N MET A 281 -8.11 -15.87 -24.11
CA MET A 281 -7.73 -15.03 -22.96
C MET A 281 -6.29 -14.55 -23.02
N THR A 282 -5.40 -15.27 -23.71
CA THR A 282 -3.97 -14.96 -23.80
C THR A 282 -3.51 -14.58 -25.21
N GLU A 283 -4.41 -14.61 -26.19
CA GLU A 283 -4.11 -14.19 -27.55
C GLU A 283 -3.59 -12.74 -27.59
N GLY A 284 -2.39 -12.56 -28.17
CA GLY A 284 -1.75 -11.24 -28.30
C GLY A 284 -1.15 -10.66 -27.01
N THR A 285 -1.17 -11.39 -25.88
CA THR A 285 -0.59 -10.91 -24.61
C THR A 285 0.88 -11.32 -24.42
N GLY A 286 1.38 -12.25 -25.24
CA GLY A 286 2.72 -12.84 -25.07
C GLY A 286 2.82 -13.80 -23.89
N VAL A 287 1.70 -14.12 -23.23
CA VAL A 287 1.60 -15.11 -22.15
C VAL A 287 1.25 -16.47 -22.76
N ASP A 288 2.08 -17.49 -22.52
CA ASP A 288 1.79 -18.86 -22.93
C ASP A 288 0.52 -19.35 -22.22
N PRO A 289 -0.53 -19.83 -22.94
CA PRO A 289 -1.72 -20.40 -22.32
C PRO A 289 -1.48 -21.72 -21.56
N ALA A 290 -0.29 -22.34 -21.67
CA ALA A 290 0.04 -23.65 -21.09
C ALA A 290 0.40 -23.64 -19.60
#